data_AF-A0A3M1RBG6-F1
#
_entry.id   AF-A0A3M1RBG6-F1
#
_cell.length_a   1.000
_cell.length_b   1.000
_cell.length_c   1.000
_cell.angle_alpha   90.00
_cell.angle_beta   90.00
_cell.angle_gamma   90.00
#
_symmetry.space_group_name_H-M   'P 1'
#
loop_
_entity.id
_entity.type
_entity.pdbx_description
1 polymer ?
#
loop_
_entity_poly.entity_id
_entity_poly.type
_entity_poly.pdbx_seq_one_letter_code
_entity_poly.pdbx_strand_id
1 'polypeptide(L)'
;MGKPLLYIFNRPLPAGVDEGRRLNKLYIVRGDNHWPILCLGGVLLKIVLSDPKEKRAHNIELDEAQTAAVVGSRIGEKIAGSKIGLTGYEIKITGGSDRDGTPMKPDVHGAVRTRVLMGKGRGYRQRERGVVKRKLIRGNVVTPEIAQVNAVIVKRGKKAIEELLSK
;
A
#
# COMPACT_ATOMS: atom_id res chain seq x y z
N MET A 1 31.84 29.69 1.09
CA MET A 1 30.86 30.48 1.87
C MET A 1 30.19 31.48 0.94
N GLY A 2 28.88 31.39 0.75
CA GLY A 2 28.12 32.34 -0.05
C GLY A 2 26.63 31.99 0.02
N LYS A 3 25.94 32.51 1.04
CA LYS A 3 24.51 32.27 1.29
C LYS A 3 23.67 32.94 0.19
N PRO A 4 22.63 32.31 -0.38
CA PRO A 4 21.67 33.03 -1.21
C PRO A 4 20.74 33.86 -0.30
N LEU A 5 20.62 35.16 -0.62
CA LEU A 5 19.72 36.11 0.02
C LEU A 5 18.25 35.84 -0.36
N LEU A 6 17.39 35.81 0.65
CA LEU A 6 15.93 35.82 0.51
C LEU A 6 15.47 37.25 0.21
N TYR A 7 14.99 37.53 -1.00
CA TYR A 7 14.36 38.82 -1.33
C TYR A 7 12.83 38.68 -1.22
N ILE A 8 12.25 39.28 -0.18
CA ILE A 8 10.80 39.44 -0.03
C ILE A 8 10.39 40.68 -0.84
N PHE A 9 9.86 40.50 -2.05
CA PHE A 9 9.30 41.60 -2.83
C PHE A 9 7.77 41.60 -2.67
N ASN A 10 7.26 42.58 -1.93
CA ASN A 10 5.85 42.94 -1.83
C ASN A 10 5.38 43.54 -3.17
N ARG A 11 5.01 42.71 -4.16
CA ARG A 11 4.27 43.17 -5.35
C ARG A 11 2.81 42.70 -5.29
N PRO A 12 1.84 43.56 -5.66
CA PRO A 12 0.45 43.16 -5.78
C PRO A 12 0.26 42.14 -6.92
N LEU A 13 -0.64 41.19 -6.72
CA LEU A 13 -0.96 40.12 -7.68
C LEU A 13 -1.56 40.71 -8.97
N PRO A 14 -1.24 40.17 -10.17
CA PRO A 14 -1.88 40.57 -11.42
C PRO A 14 -3.37 40.16 -11.43
N ALA A 15 -4.20 40.98 -12.07
CA ALA A 15 -5.65 40.85 -12.09
C ALA A 15 -6.11 39.51 -12.71
N GLY A 16 -7.00 38.80 -12.00
CA GLY A 16 -7.62 37.55 -12.46
C GLY A 16 -7.41 36.31 -11.58
N VAL A 17 -6.88 36.45 -10.36
CA VAL A 17 -6.70 35.34 -9.40
C VAL A 17 -7.65 35.52 -8.22
N ASP A 18 -8.66 34.66 -8.11
CA ASP A 18 -9.62 34.66 -6.99
C ASP A 18 -8.92 34.31 -5.66
N GLU A 19 -9.06 35.19 -4.67
CA GLU A 19 -8.60 35.05 -3.29
C GLU A 19 -9.38 33.94 -2.57
N GLY A 20 -8.95 32.68 -2.71
CA GLY A 20 -9.77 31.57 -2.24
C GLY A 20 -9.07 30.25 -1.92
N ARG A 21 -7.91 30.27 -1.24
CA ARG A 21 -7.46 29.30 -0.21
C ARG A 21 -5.97 29.45 0.08
N ARG A 22 -5.66 29.85 1.32
CA ARG A 22 -4.31 29.79 1.90
C ARG A 22 -3.76 28.36 1.81
N LEU A 23 -2.84 28.12 0.89
CA LEU A 23 -1.88 27.01 0.97
C LEU A 23 -0.50 27.56 0.62
N ASN A 24 0.44 27.37 1.55
CA ASN A 24 1.85 27.69 1.39
C ASN A 24 2.40 27.01 0.13
N LYS A 25 2.56 27.76 -0.96
CA LYS A 25 3.34 27.35 -2.15
C LYS A 25 4.33 28.44 -2.49
N LEU A 26 5.59 28.18 -2.15
CA LEU A 26 6.75 28.92 -2.63
C LEU A 26 7.01 28.48 -4.08
N TYR A 27 6.86 29.37 -5.05
CA TYR A 27 7.23 29.09 -6.44
C TYR A 27 8.59 29.73 -6.74
N ILE A 28 9.60 28.91 -7.06
CA ILE A 28 10.86 29.38 -7.64
C ILE A 28 10.78 29.12 -9.15
N VAL A 29 10.79 30.18 -9.94
CA VAL A 29 10.88 30.10 -11.41
C VAL A 29 12.33 30.38 -11.80
N ARG A 30 13.02 29.39 -12.40
CA ARG A 30 14.10 29.64 -13.36
C ARG A 30 14.16 28.51 -14.40
N GLY A 31 14.05 28.94 -15.65
CA GLY A 31 14.89 28.57 -16.79
C GLY A 31 15.13 27.08 -17.04
N ASP A 32 14.55 26.63 -18.14
CA ASP A 32 14.99 25.51 -18.97
C ASP A 32 14.85 24.10 -18.39
N ASN A 33 13.88 23.37 -18.96
CA ASN A 33 13.72 21.91 -18.91
C ASN A 33 13.71 21.27 -17.52
N HIS A 34 12.71 21.64 -16.71
CA HIS A 34 12.29 20.84 -15.57
C HIS A 34 10.92 20.22 -15.85
N TRP A 35 10.88 18.90 -15.97
CA TRP A 35 9.63 18.16 -15.82
C TRP A 35 9.02 18.49 -14.45
N PRO A 36 7.70 18.67 -14.35
CA PRO A 36 7.07 18.67 -13.04
C PRO A 36 7.32 17.28 -12.46
N ILE A 37 8.14 17.20 -11.42
CA ILE A 37 8.13 16.04 -10.53
C ILE A 37 6.77 16.11 -9.82
N LEU A 38 5.74 15.61 -10.50
CA LEU A 38 4.48 15.16 -9.93
C LEU A 38 4.81 13.90 -9.11
N CYS A 39 5.56 14.06 -8.03
CA CYS A 39 5.42 13.15 -6.91
C CYS A 39 4.13 13.57 -6.22
N LEU A 40 3.11 12.71 -6.24
CA LEU A 40 2.13 12.44 -5.17
C LEU A 40 0.90 11.77 -5.78
N GLY A 41 1.13 10.57 -6.28
CA GLY A 41 0.11 9.60 -6.61
C GLY A 41 0.75 8.21 -6.58
N GLY A 42 1.63 7.99 -5.59
CA GLY A 42 2.31 6.73 -5.45
C GLY A 42 1.31 5.73 -4.90
N VAL A 43 0.88 4.78 -5.73
CA VAL A 43 0.16 3.59 -5.27
C VAL A 43 1.02 2.93 -4.20
N LEU A 44 0.63 3.06 -2.94
CA LEU A 44 1.43 2.59 -1.81
C LEU A 44 1.25 1.08 -1.60
N LEU A 45 0.07 0.55 -1.92
CA LEU A 45 -0.30 -0.83 -1.61
C LEU A 45 -1.26 -1.41 -2.64
N LYS A 46 -0.89 -2.55 -3.23
CA LYS A 46 -1.78 -3.35 -4.08
C LYS A 46 -2.49 -4.40 -3.24
N ILE A 47 -3.81 -4.51 -3.38
CA ILE A 47 -4.58 -5.60 -2.76
C ILE A 47 -5.10 -6.55 -3.84
N VAL A 48 -4.83 -7.84 -3.65
CA VAL A 48 -5.42 -8.91 -4.45
C VAL A 48 -6.54 -9.53 -3.65
N LEU A 49 -7.78 -9.26 -4.07
CA LEU A 49 -8.99 -9.77 -3.45
C LEU A 49 -9.45 -11.02 -4.19
N SER A 50 -9.57 -12.14 -3.49
CA SER A 50 -10.08 -13.39 -4.06
C SER A 50 -11.50 -13.68 -3.61
N ASP A 51 -12.36 -14.01 -4.57
CA ASP A 51 -13.73 -14.48 -4.36
C ASP A 51 -13.82 -16.01 -4.45
N PRO A 52 -14.03 -16.73 -3.33
CA PRO A 52 -14.12 -18.20 -3.37
C PRO A 52 -15.30 -18.73 -4.17
N LYS A 53 -16.40 -17.96 -4.26
CA LYS A 53 -17.64 -18.39 -4.93
C LYS A 53 -17.58 -18.18 -6.44
N GLU A 54 -17.14 -17.01 -6.89
CA GLU A 54 -16.98 -16.68 -8.31
C GLU A 54 -15.65 -17.18 -8.90
N LYS A 55 -14.72 -17.63 -8.04
CA LYS A 55 -13.37 -18.10 -8.42
C LYS A 55 -12.59 -17.06 -9.23
N ARG A 56 -12.89 -15.78 -9.04
CA ARG A 56 -12.19 -14.64 -9.64
C ARG A 56 -11.34 -13.94 -8.60
N ALA A 57 -10.28 -13.29 -9.08
CA ALA A 57 -9.42 -12.44 -8.27
C ALA A 57 -9.35 -11.05 -8.89
N HIS A 58 -9.53 -10.03 -8.06
CA HIS A 58 -9.50 -8.64 -8.47
C HIS A 58 -8.30 -7.94 -7.86
N ASN A 59 -7.62 -7.15 -8.68
CA ASN A 59 -6.51 -6.30 -8.25
C ASN A 59 -7.05 -4.90 -7.98
N ILE A 60 -6.85 -4.41 -6.77
CA ILE A 60 -7.28 -3.10 -6.33
C ILE A 60 -6.05 -2.31 -5.92
N GLU A 61 -5.89 -1.13 -6.50
CA GLU A 61 -4.87 -0.16 -6.11
C GLU A 61 -5.47 0.76 -5.06
N LEU A 62 -4.77 0.91 -3.93
CA LEU A 62 -5.24 1.73 -2.82
C LEU A 62 -4.59 3.10 -2.82
N ASP A 63 -5.40 4.10 -2.44
CA ASP A 63 -4.93 5.43 -2.09
C ASP A 63 -4.18 5.44 -0.74
N GLU A 64 -3.50 6.55 -0.44
CA GLU A 64 -2.74 6.70 0.82
C GLU A 64 -3.63 6.57 2.06
N ALA A 65 -4.84 7.15 2.02
CA ALA A 65 -5.80 7.09 3.12
C ALA A 65 -6.31 5.66 3.37
N GLN A 66 -6.57 4.90 2.31
CA GLN A 66 -7.01 3.50 2.41
C GLN A 66 -5.87 2.61 2.89
N THR A 67 -4.65 2.87 2.43
CA THR A 67 -3.44 2.16 2.87
C THR A 67 -3.23 2.30 4.38
N ALA A 68 -3.33 3.52 4.92
CA ALA A 68 -3.20 3.76 6.36
C ALA A 68 -4.22 2.98 7.20
N ALA A 69 -5.43 2.75 6.67
CA ALA A 69 -6.47 2.00 7.36
C ALA A 69 -6.22 0.48 7.41
N VAL A 70 -5.43 -0.05 6.48
CA VAL A 70 -5.06 -1.48 6.38
C VAL A 70 -3.76 -1.76 7.13
N VAL A 71 -2.83 -0.80 7.18
CA VAL A 71 -1.59 -0.89 7.97
C VAL A 71 -1.90 -1.14 9.45
N GLY A 72 -1.09 -1.99 10.09
CA GLY A 72 -1.28 -2.42 11.48
C GLY A 72 -2.13 -3.68 11.64
N SER A 73 -2.89 -4.06 10.61
CA SER A 73 -3.66 -5.31 10.63
C SER A 73 -2.77 -6.54 10.61
N ARG A 74 -3.24 -7.65 11.17
CA ARG A 74 -2.50 -8.93 11.19
C ARG A 74 -2.99 -9.90 10.11
N ILE A 75 -2.09 -10.77 9.66
CA ILE A 75 -2.48 -11.91 8.83
C ILE A 75 -3.45 -12.81 9.62
N GLY A 76 -4.57 -13.14 8.99
CA GLY A 76 -5.65 -13.93 9.58
C GLY A 76 -6.77 -13.09 10.19
N GLU A 77 -6.56 -11.79 10.36
CA GLU A 77 -7.56 -10.86 10.86
C GLU A 77 -8.66 -10.59 9.82
N LYS A 78 -9.88 -10.39 10.31
CA LYS A 78 -11.04 -9.99 9.51
C LYS A 78 -11.24 -8.49 9.60
N ILE A 79 -11.37 -7.86 8.45
CA ILE A 79 -11.48 -6.41 8.31
C ILE A 79 -12.77 -6.09 7.56
N ALA A 80 -13.40 -4.98 7.92
CA ALA A 80 -14.51 -4.44 7.15
C ALA A 80 -14.01 -3.95 5.77
N GLY A 81 -14.65 -4.43 4.70
CA GLY A 81 -14.35 -4.05 3.33
C GLY A 81 -14.53 -2.55 3.05
N SER A 82 -15.26 -1.83 3.91
CA SER A 82 -15.42 -0.37 3.85
C SER A 82 -14.08 0.37 3.83
N LYS A 83 -13.03 -0.18 4.46
CA LYS A 83 -11.68 0.42 4.46
C LYS A 83 -11.02 0.48 3.06
N ILE A 84 -11.45 -0.39 2.14
CA ILE A 84 -10.95 -0.52 0.76
C ILE A 84 -11.99 0.00 -0.25
N GLY A 85 -13.12 0.56 0.22
CA GLY A 85 -14.23 0.99 -0.65
C GLY A 85 -15.23 -0.11 -1.00
N LEU A 86 -15.10 -1.31 -0.42
CA LEU A 86 -16.05 -2.43 -0.59
C LEU A 86 -17.09 -2.41 0.54
N THR A 87 -18.08 -1.53 0.42
CA THR A 87 -19.14 -1.37 1.43
C THR A 87 -19.95 -2.65 1.61
N GLY A 88 -20.08 -3.12 2.85
CA GLY A 88 -20.87 -4.31 3.19
C GLY A 88 -20.15 -5.65 3.01
N TYR A 89 -18.88 -5.65 2.62
CA TYR A 89 -18.06 -6.85 2.55
C TYR A 89 -17.23 -7.06 3.83
N GLU A 90 -16.95 -8.32 4.16
CA GLU A 90 -15.97 -8.69 5.19
C GLU A 90 -14.84 -9.47 4.54
N ILE A 91 -13.62 -8.99 4.70
CA ILE A 91 -12.41 -9.55 4.09
C ILE A 91 -11.48 -10.11 5.15
N LYS A 92 -10.73 -11.15 4.81
CA LYS A 92 -9.69 -11.72 5.66
C LYS A 92 -8.35 -11.61 4.98
N ILE A 93 -7.37 -11.02 5.65
CA ILE A 93 -5.99 -10.98 5.15
C ILE A 93 -5.39 -12.38 5.27
N THR A 94 -4.86 -12.92 4.17
CA THR A 94 -4.25 -14.26 4.15
C THR A 94 -2.73 -14.23 4.06
N GLY A 95 -2.17 -13.16 3.53
CA GLY A 95 -0.73 -12.97 3.42
C GLY A 95 -0.38 -11.76 2.56
N GLY A 96 0.86 -11.71 2.10
CA GLY A 96 1.36 -10.63 1.27
C GLY A 96 2.84 -10.80 0.96
N SER A 97 3.37 -9.84 0.22
CA SER A 97 4.79 -9.76 -0.14
C SER A 97 5.31 -8.35 0.02
N ASP A 98 6.52 -8.28 0.56
CA ASP A 98 7.30 -7.06 0.69
C ASP A 98 7.73 -6.51 -0.68
N ARG A 99 8.18 -5.26 -0.74
CA ARG A 99 8.75 -4.66 -1.97
C ARG A 99 9.95 -5.44 -2.51
N ASP A 100 10.71 -6.07 -1.62
CA ASP A 100 11.84 -6.93 -1.97
C ASP A 100 11.42 -8.37 -2.37
N GLY A 101 10.11 -8.62 -2.50
CA GLY A 101 9.56 -9.95 -2.81
C GLY A 101 9.59 -10.94 -1.64
N THR A 102 9.97 -10.50 -0.44
CA THR A 102 9.98 -11.36 0.75
C THR A 102 8.54 -11.67 1.17
N PRO A 103 8.16 -12.95 1.33
CA PRO A 103 6.81 -13.32 1.71
C PRO A 103 6.56 -13.04 3.20
N MET A 104 5.33 -12.69 3.52
CA MET A 104 4.87 -12.62 4.91
C MET A 104 4.50 -14.02 5.45
N LYS A 105 4.76 -14.24 6.74
CA LYS A 105 4.42 -15.50 7.42
C LYS A 105 3.65 -15.24 8.71
N PRO A 106 2.49 -15.92 8.93
CA PRO A 106 1.65 -15.70 10.10
C PRO A 106 2.34 -16.07 11.43
N ASP A 107 3.26 -17.04 11.40
CA ASP A 107 3.95 -17.55 12.59
C ASP A 107 4.96 -16.54 13.17
N VAL A 108 5.49 -15.63 12.33
CA VAL A 108 6.47 -14.63 12.76
C VAL A 108 5.73 -13.39 13.23
N HIS A 109 5.89 -13.06 14.50
CA HIS A 109 5.12 -11.99 15.12
C HIS A 109 5.79 -10.62 14.89
N GLY A 110 4.97 -9.60 14.65
CA GLY A 110 5.39 -8.22 14.57
C GLY A 110 5.68 -7.71 13.15
N ALA A 111 6.14 -6.47 13.09
CA ALA A 111 6.43 -5.73 11.86
C ALA A 111 7.89 -5.88 11.39
N VAL A 112 8.54 -7.01 11.71
CA VAL A 112 9.99 -7.19 11.53
C VAL A 112 10.33 -8.05 10.32
N ARG A 113 11.55 -7.85 9.79
CA ARG A 113 12.21 -8.78 8.86
C ARG A 113 13.20 -9.63 9.64
N THR A 114 13.02 -10.94 9.64
CA THR A 114 13.90 -11.86 10.37
C THR A 114 14.25 -13.09 9.55
N ARG A 115 15.41 -13.69 9.86
CA ARG A 115 15.87 -14.93 9.23
C ARG A 115 15.49 -16.13 10.07
N VAL A 116 14.58 -16.95 9.56
CA VAL A 116 14.09 -18.15 10.25
C VAL A 116 14.62 -19.41 9.57
N LEU A 117 15.00 -20.40 10.36
CA LEU A 117 15.26 -21.76 9.87
C LEU A 117 13.94 -22.37 9.41
N MET A 118 13.82 -22.68 8.12
CA MET A 118 12.60 -23.25 7.55
C MET A 118 12.86 -24.54 6.79
N GLY A 119 11.97 -25.51 6.96
CA GLY A 119 11.75 -26.62 6.03
C GLY A 119 10.70 -26.27 4.97
N LYS A 120 10.07 -27.28 4.37
CA LYS A 120 8.99 -27.12 3.37
C LYS A 120 7.89 -26.17 3.85
N GLY A 121 7.55 -25.17 3.05
CA GLY A 121 6.40 -24.29 3.33
C GLY A 121 6.38 -23.00 2.50
N ARG A 122 5.54 -22.06 2.94
CA ARG A 122 5.45 -20.71 2.34
C ARG A 122 6.79 -19.99 2.48
N GLY A 123 7.35 -19.52 1.38
CA GLY A 123 8.65 -18.84 1.33
C GLY A 123 9.88 -19.75 1.23
N TYR A 124 9.72 -21.08 1.31
CA TYR A 124 10.80 -22.00 0.96
C TYR A 124 10.27 -23.27 0.29
N ARG A 125 10.57 -23.38 -1.02
CA ARG A 125 10.39 -24.62 -1.78
C ARG A 125 11.59 -25.54 -1.54
N GLN A 126 11.40 -26.52 -0.68
CA GLN A 126 12.38 -27.55 -0.38
C GLN A 126 12.66 -28.41 -1.63
N ARG A 127 13.94 -28.59 -1.98
CA ARG A 127 14.38 -29.42 -3.12
C ARG A 127 14.66 -30.87 -2.70
N GLU A 128 15.28 -31.04 -1.53
CA GLU A 128 15.65 -32.34 -0.98
C GLU A 128 15.02 -32.53 0.39
N ARG A 129 14.56 -33.75 0.69
CA ARG A 129 13.90 -34.08 1.96
C ARG A 129 14.90 -33.92 3.13
N GLY A 130 14.43 -33.39 4.26
CA GLY A 130 15.25 -33.18 5.46
C GLY A 130 16.08 -31.90 5.49
N VAL A 131 16.33 -31.25 4.34
CA VAL A 131 17.08 -29.99 4.31
C VAL A 131 16.26 -28.81 4.83
N VAL A 132 16.77 -28.14 5.86
CA VAL A 132 16.28 -26.84 6.34
C VAL A 132 17.23 -25.72 5.93
N LYS A 133 16.70 -24.56 5.55
CA LYS A 133 17.51 -23.39 5.19
C LYS A 133 17.05 -22.15 5.96
N ARG A 134 18.01 -21.31 6.38
CA ARG A 134 17.70 -19.97 6.88
C ARG A 134 17.29 -19.08 5.72
N LYS A 135 16.09 -18.52 5.78
CA LYS A 135 15.56 -17.58 4.79
C LYS A 135 15.02 -16.34 5.49
N LEU A 136 15.15 -15.20 4.80
CA LEU A 136 14.55 -13.95 5.25
C LEU A 136 13.04 -14.00 5.02
N ILE A 137 12.29 -13.55 6.03
CA ILE A 137 10.82 -13.58 6.05
C ILE A 137 10.33 -12.27 6.68
N ARG A 138 9.16 -11.80 6.25
CA ARG A 138 8.45 -10.69 6.88
C ARG A 138 7.44 -11.22 7.91
N GLY A 139 7.33 -10.51 9.03
CA GLY A 139 6.36 -10.82 10.08
C GLY A 139 4.90 -10.69 9.63
N ASN A 140 4.00 -10.97 10.56
CA ASN A 140 2.57 -11.09 10.32
C ASN A 140 1.79 -9.77 10.33
N VAL A 141 2.42 -8.65 10.70
CA VAL A 141 1.78 -7.32 10.72
C VAL A 141 1.98 -6.63 9.37
N VAL A 142 0.91 -6.02 8.86
CA VAL A 142 0.96 -5.22 7.63
C VAL A 142 1.63 -3.87 7.91
N THR A 143 2.70 -3.59 7.19
CA THR A 143 3.50 -2.35 7.25
C THR A 143 3.44 -1.60 5.92
N PRO A 144 3.70 -0.28 5.89
CA PRO A 144 3.70 0.51 4.65
C PRO A 144 4.77 0.09 3.63
N GLU A 145 5.77 -0.70 4.03
CA GLU A 145 6.80 -1.24 3.14
C GLU A 145 6.31 -2.38 2.25
N ILE A 146 5.11 -2.93 2.50
CA ILE A 146 4.55 -4.05 1.75
C ILE A 146 4.10 -3.56 0.38
N ALA A 147 4.44 -4.31 -0.67
CA ALA A 147 4.00 -4.01 -2.03
C ALA A 147 2.60 -4.57 -2.32
N GLN A 148 2.33 -5.79 -1.85
CA GLN A 148 1.08 -6.50 -2.15
C GLN A 148 0.53 -7.23 -0.92
N VAL A 149 -0.78 -7.12 -0.70
CA VAL A 149 -1.54 -7.89 0.29
C VAL A 149 -2.55 -8.77 -0.40
N ASN A 150 -2.64 -10.04 0.04
CA ASN A 150 -3.60 -11.02 -0.45
C ASN A 150 -4.74 -11.16 0.56
N ALA A 151 -5.98 -10.98 0.10
CA ALA A 151 -7.16 -11.06 0.93
C ALA A 151 -8.23 -11.96 0.29
N VAL A 152 -9.06 -12.56 1.15
CA VAL A 152 -10.17 -13.43 0.75
C VAL A 152 -11.46 -12.88 1.32
N ILE A 153 -12.53 -12.90 0.53
CA ILE A 153 -13.87 -12.49 0.99
C ILE A 153 -14.47 -13.59 1.87
N VAL A 154 -14.85 -13.22 3.09
CA VAL A 154 -15.51 -14.11 4.05
C VAL A 154 -17.02 -13.91 4.00
N LYS A 155 -17.49 -12.66 3.98
CA LYS A 155 -18.91 -12.33 3.82
C LYS A 155 -19.12 -11.38 2.66
N ARG A 156 -20.13 -11.68 1.86
CA ARG A 156 -20.52 -10.88 0.70
C ARG A 156 -21.48 -9.77 1.10
N GLY A 157 -21.26 -8.60 0.51
CA GLY A 157 -22.19 -7.49 0.54
C GLY A 157 -23.33 -7.65 -0.47
N LYS A 158 -24.17 -6.61 -0.54
CA LYS A 158 -25.36 -6.59 -1.41
C LYS A 158 -25.06 -6.23 -2.87
N LYS A 159 -23.99 -5.45 -3.13
CA LYS A 159 -23.62 -4.97 -4.46
C LYS A 159 -22.56 -5.86 -5.09
N ALA A 160 -22.59 -6.03 -6.41
CA ALA A 160 -21.56 -6.77 -7.13
C ALA A 160 -20.20 -6.07 -7.03
N ILE A 161 -19.11 -6.85 -7.01
CA ILE A 161 -17.76 -6.32 -6.87
C ILE A 161 -17.33 -5.57 -8.13
N GLU A 162 -17.75 -6.04 -9.30
CA GLU A 162 -17.45 -5.41 -10.60
C GLU A 162 -18.01 -3.98 -10.68
N GLU A 163 -19.19 -3.74 -10.13
CA GLU A 163 -19.78 -2.38 -10.05
C GLU A 163 -19.01 -1.46 -9.11
N LEU A 164 -18.44 -2.00 -8.03
CA LEU A 164 -17.68 -1.21 -7.05
C LEU A 164 -16.25 -0.91 -7.53
N LEU A 165 -15.75 -1.69 -8.49
CA LEU A 165 -14.42 -1.53 -9.08
C LEU A 165 -14.41 -0.78 -10.41
N SER A 166 -15.58 -0.53 -11.00
CA SER A 166 -15.76 0.36 -12.15
C SER A 166 -15.60 1.82 -11.71
N LYS A 167 -14.36 2.23 -11.43
CA LYS A 167 -13.95 3.63 -11.26
C LYS A 167 -12.89 3.99 -12.28
#